data_AF-A0AA96UUN2-F1
#
_entry.id   AF-A0AA96UUN2-F1
#
_cell.length_a   1.000
_cell.length_b   1.000
_cell.length_c   1.000
_cell.angle_alpha   90.00
_cell.angle_beta   90.00
_cell.angle_gamma   90.00
#
_symmetry.space_group_name_H-M   'P 1'
#
loop_
_entity.id
_entity.type
_entity.pdbx_description
1 polymer ?
#
loop_
_entity_poly.entity_id
_entity_poly.type
_entity_poly.pdbx_seq_one_letter_code
_entity_poly.pdbx_strand_id
1 'polypeptide(L)'
;MKNLYKMIFFITMTFGTLFAISSLSWFISWIGLEINLLSLIPLMKKFKNKLTSESTIKYFIVQAYASAFLLISILIYNISNNYSEEINIFASLLISSALLLKMGAAPFHWWFPEVISGFKWEIIFIVMTWQKIAPMILLSFSMKAPIFLSIIIILSSMISGLQGINQMCLRKILAYSSINHVSWMISAMLNSASTWLYYFIIYCIMNFNIILIFNK
;
A
#
# COMPACT_ATOMS: atom_id res chain seq x y z
N MET A 1 -7.66 16.61 -24.88
CA MET A 1 -6.79 15.41 -24.87
C MET A 1 -6.00 15.22 -23.56
N LYS A 2 -5.18 16.18 -23.11
CA LYS A 2 -4.26 16.00 -21.95
C LYS A 2 -4.92 15.76 -20.57
N ASN A 3 -6.16 16.23 -20.38
CA ASN A 3 -6.90 16.01 -19.13
C ASN A 3 -7.83 14.79 -19.21
N LEU A 4 -8.28 14.41 -20.41
CA LEU A 4 -9.21 13.28 -20.60
C LEU A 4 -8.56 11.95 -20.22
N TYR A 5 -7.33 11.69 -20.68
CA TYR A 5 -6.64 10.44 -20.30
C TYR A 5 -6.45 10.35 -18.79
N LYS A 6 -6.07 11.46 -18.13
CA LYS A 6 -5.90 11.49 -16.67
C LYS A 6 -7.21 11.19 -15.97
N MET A 7 -8.30 11.82 -16.40
CA MET A 7 -9.62 11.61 -15.82
C MET A 7 -10.06 10.14 -15.94
N ILE A 8 -9.86 9.52 -17.11
CA ILE A 8 -10.17 8.11 -17.33
C ILE A 8 -9.36 7.23 -16.37
N PHE A 9 -8.05 7.46 -16.25
CA PHE A 9 -7.20 6.68 -15.36
C PHE A 9 -7.51 6.90 -13.87
N PHE A 10 -7.91 8.11 -13.48
CA PHE A 10 -8.39 8.35 -12.12
C PHE A 10 -9.68 7.57 -11.83
N ILE A 11 -10.64 7.59 -12.76
CA ILE A 11 -11.90 6.87 -12.62
C ILE A 11 -11.63 5.36 -12.52
N THR A 12 -10.81 4.79 -13.41
CA THR A 12 -10.47 3.35 -13.36
C THR A 12 -9.72 2.97 -12.09
N MET A 13 -8.85 3.85 -11.57
CA MET A 13 -8.19 3.65 -10.27
C MET A 13 -9.21 3.57 -9.13
N THR A 14 -10.16 4.51 -9.07
CA THR A 14 -11.22 4.49 -8.03
C THR A 14 -12.10 3.25 -8.13
N PHE A 15 -12.48 2.85 -9.35
CA PHE A 15 -13.23 1.61 -9.55
C PHE A 15 -12.43 0.38 -9.13
N GLY A 16 -11.14 0.30 -9.46
CA GLY A 16 -10.28 -0.80 -9.02
C GLY A 16 -10.27 -0.97 -7.50
N THR A 17 -10.15 0.15 -6.76
CA THR A 17 -10.24 0.11 -5.29
C THR A 17 -11.61 -0.32 -4.78
N LEU A 18 -12.70 0.17 -5.39
CA LEU A 18 -14.06 -0.21 -4.97
C LEU A 18 -14.33 -1.69 -5.25
N PHE A 19 -13.90 -2.21 -6.41
CA PHE A 19 -13.99 -3.64 -6.74
C PHE A 19 -13.22 -4.51 -5.76
N ALA A 20 -12.03 -4.07 -5.33
CA ALA A 20 -11.23 -4.82 -4.37
C ALA A 20 -11.90 -4.90 -2.98
N ILE A 21 -12.61 -3.86 -2.57
CA ILE A 21 -13.24 -3.77 -1.24
C ILE A 21 -14.58 -4.50 -1.20
N SER A 22 -15.36 -4.43 -2.28
CA SER A 22 -16.70 -5.04 -2.35
C SER A 22 -16.67 -6.53 -2.72
N SER A 23 -15.50 -7.07 -3.05
CA SER A 23 -15.37 -8.45 -3.53
C SER A 23 -15.73 -9.49 -2.47
N LEU A 24 -16.50 -10.49 -2.89
CA LEU A 24 -16.83 -11.67 -2.08
C LEU A 24 -15.73 -12.74 -2.10
N SER A 25 -14.92 -12.79 -3.16
CA SER A 25 -13.84 -13.76 -3.32
C SER A 25 -12.48 -13.08 -3.40
N TRP A 26 -11.47 -13.75 -2.85
CA TRP A 26 -10.09 -13.27 -2.89
C TRP A 26 -9.58 -13.06 -4.32
N PHE A 27 -10.02 -13.87 -5.30
CA PHE A 27 -9.64 -13.68 -6.69
C PHE A 27 -10.17 -12.36 -7.28
N ILE A 28 -11.42 -11.99 -6.99
CA ILE A 28 -11.98 -10.71 -7.43
C ILE A 28 -11.24 -9.56 -6.72
N SER A 29 -10.88 -9.72 -5.44
CA SER A 29 -10.07 -8.73 -4.72
C SER A 29 -8.73 -8.46 -5.41
N TRP A 30 -8.09 -9.53 -5.91
CA TRP A 30 -6.83 -9.46 -6.65
C TRP A 30 -7.00 -8.72 -7.98
N ILE A 31 -8.08 -9.00 -8.73
CA ILE A 31 -8.38 -8.27 -9.98
C ILE A 31 -8.54 -6.76 -9.69
N GLY A 32 -9.24 -6.38 -8.62
CA GLY A 32 -9.39 -4.98 -8.24
C GLY A 32 -8.05 -4.29 -7.93
N LEU A 33 -7.15 -4.99 -7.22
CA LEU A 33 -5.79 -4.50 -6.95
C LEU A 33 -4.95 -4.34 -8.22
N GLU A 34 -5.11 -5.22 -9.22
CA GLU A 34 -4.42 -5.12 -10.51
C GLU A 34 -4.93 -3.96 -11.36
N ILE A 35 -6.25 -3.74 -11.41
CA ILE A 35 -6.83 -2.58 -12.09
C ILE A 35 -6.31 -1.28 -11.46
N ASN A 36 -6.23 -1.23 -10.12
CA ASN A 36 -5.68 -0.09 -9.40
C ASN A 36 -4.19 0.15 -9.76
N LEU A 37 -3.37 -0.90 -9.84
CA LEU A 37 -1.97 -0.79 -10.26
C LEU A 37 -1.84 -0.27 -11.69
N LEU A 38 -2.53 -0.89 -12.65
CA LEU A 38 -2.40 -0.56 -14.08
C LEU A 38 -2.93 0.85 -14.39
N SER A 39 -3.93 1.32 -13.66
CA SER A 39 -4.47 2.68 -13.81
C SER A 39 -3.57 3.76 -13.20
N LEU A 40 -2.79 3.44 -12.18
CA LEU A 40 -1.86 4.37 -11.53
C LEU A 40 -0.61 4.65 -12.37
N ILE A 41 -0.05 3.65 -13.07
CA ILE A 41 1.22 3.79 -13.81
C ILE A 41 1.18 4.94 -14.84
N PRO A 42 0.12 5.10 -15.66
CA PRO A 42 0.01 6.23 -16.59
C PRO A 42 -0.08 7.59 -15.89
N LEU A 43 -0.66 7.66 -14.69
CA LEU A 43 -0.74 8.89 -13.89
C LEU A 43 0.64 9.31 -13.37
N MET A 44 1.52 8.34 -13.11
CA MET A 44 2.88 8.60 -12.61
C MET A 44 3.85 9.08 -13.71
N LYS A 45 3.65 8.62 -14.95
CA LYS A 45 4.61 8.84 -16.05
C LYS A 45 4.65 10.31 -16.49
N LYS A 46 5.83 10.93 -16.42
CA LYS A 46 6.14 12.19 -17.10
C LYS A 46 7.19 11.93 -18.19
N PHE A 47 6.79 12.05 -19.45
CA PHE A 47 7.61 11.70 -20.63
C PHE A 47 9.00 12.34 -20.73
N LYS A 48 9.33 13.35 -19.91
CA LYS A 48 10.61 14.08 -20.00
C LYS A 48 11.59 13.84 -18.85
N ASN A 49 11.19 13.20 -17.75
CA ASN A 49 12.06 13.11 -16.56
C ASN A 49 12.52 11.67 -16.30
N LYS A 50 13.82 11.41 -16.47
CA LYS A 50 14.45 10.08 -16.30
C LYS A 50 14.22 9.51 -14.89
N LEU A 51 14.25 10.37 -13.87
CA LEU A 51 13.99 9.99 -12.47
C LEU A 51 12.54 9.51 -12.26
N THR A 52 11.57 10.16 -12.93
CA THR A 52 10.17 9.72 -12.85
C THR A 52 9.97 8.38 -13.55
N SER A 53 10.65 8.12 -14.67
CA SER A 53 10.55 6.82 -15.34
C SER A 53 11.17 5.69 -14.52
N GLU A 54 12.32 5.91 -13.90
CA GLU A 54 12.96 4.90 -13.05
C GLU A 54 12.08 4.55 -11.83
N SER A 55 11.58 5.56 -11.13
CA SER A 55 10.66 5.35 -9.99
C SER A 55 9.36 4.65 -10.40
N THR A 56 8.79 4.95 -11.57
CA THR A 56 7.62 4.20 -12.07
C THR A 56 7.92 2.73 -12.34
N ILE A 57 9.10 2.41 -12.89
CA ILE A 57 9.49 1.04 -13.17
C ILE A 57 9.73 0.27 -11.87
N LYS A 58 10.43 0.90 -10.89
CA LYS A 58 10.61 0.32 -9.55
C LYS A 58 9.27 0.02 -8.87
N TYR A 59 8.32 0.97 -8.91
CA TYR A 59 6.96 0.77 -8.40
C TYR A 59 6.27 -0.42 -9.06
N PHE A 60 6.29 -0.47 -10.40
CA PHE A 60 5.64 -1.53 -11.15
C PHE A 60 6.19 -2.91 -10.80
N ILE A 61 7.52 -3.08 -10.81
CA ILE A 61 8.17 -4.38 -10.56
C ILE A 61 7.79 -4.90 -9.17
N VAL A 62 7.90 -4.06 -8.15
CA VAL A 62 7.65 -4.47 -6.76
C VAL A 62 6.18 -4.83 -6.58
N GLN A 63 5.26 -4.04 -7.13
CA GLN A 63 3.84 -4.28 -6.97
C GLN A 63 3.30 -5.44 -7.81
N ALA A 64 3.91 -5.73 -8.96
CA ALA A 64 3.65 -6.92 -9.77
C ALA A 64 4.19 -8.18 -9.08
N TYR A 65 5.35 -8.09 -8.43
CA TYR A 65 5.86 -9.17 -7.58
C TYR A 65 4.91 -9.42 -6.40
N ALA A 66 4.45 -8.34 -5.74
CA ALA A 66 3.46 -8.42 -4.67
C ALA A 66 2.19 -9.13 -5.10
N SER A 67 1.68 -8.83 -6.30
CA SER A 67 0.42 -9.39 -6.77
C SER A 67 0.56 -10.84 -7.23
N ALA A 68 1.69 -11.23 -7.82
CA ALA A 68 1.98 -12.62 -8.11
C ALA A 68 2.08 -13.45 -6.82
N PHE A 69 2.77 -12.91 -5.81
CA PHE A 69 2.87 -13.54 -4.48
C PHE A 69 1.50 -13.65 -3.80
N LEU A 70 0.67 -12.61 -3.91
CA LEU A 70 -0.72 -12.62 -3.43
C LEU A 70 -1.54 -13.72 -4.13
N LEU A 71 -1.46 -13.84 -5.46
CA LEU A 71 -2.18 -14.88 -6.21
C LEU A 71 -1.81 -16.29 -5.73
N ILE A 72 -0.50 -16.56 -5.58
CA ILE A 72 -0.02 -17.86 -5.05
C ILE A 72 -0.57 -18.11 -3.65
N SER A 73 -0.56 -17.10 -2.78
CA SER A 73 -1.09 -17.23 -1.42
C SER A 73 -2.60 -17.51 -1.40
N ILE A 74 -3.39 -16.94 -2.31
CA ILE A 74 -4.82 -17.22 -2.44
C ILE A 74 -5.05 -18.67 -2.89
N LEU A 75 -4.26 -19.17 -3.83
CA LEU A 75 -4.37 -20.56 -4.30
C LEU A 75 -4.12 -21.54 -3.14
N ILE A 76 -3.07 -21.29 -2.35
CA ILE A 76 -2.77 -22.08 -1.15
C ILE A 76 -3.92 -21.96 -0.14
N TYR A 77 -4.44 -20.75 0.09
CA TYR A 77 -5.56 -20.51 1.01
C TYR A 77 -6.80 -21.32 0.63
N ASN A 78 -7.19 -21.28 -0.65
CA ASN A 78 -8.37 -22.00 -1.14
C ASN A 78 -8.22 -23.52 -1.05
N ILE A 79 -7.03 -24.05 -1.32
CA ILE A 79 -6.75 -25.48 -1.14
C ILE A 79 -6.82 -25.81 0.36
N SER A 80 -6.16 -25.03 1.21
CA SER A 80 -6.03 -25.29 2.65
C SER A 80 -7.33 -25.25 3.45
N ASN A 81 -8.32 -24.46 3.00
CA ASN A 81 -9.59 -24.30 3.69
C ASN A 81 -10.33 -25.63 3.92
N ASN A 82 -10.04 -26.66 3.11
CA ASN A 82 -10.69 -27.96 3.21
C ASN A 82 -9.91 -28.99 4.03
N TYR A 83 -8.66 -28.71 4.44
CA TYR A 83 -7.76 -29.74 4.99
C TYR A 83 -7.34 -29.49 6.44
N SER A 84 -6.81 -28.32 6.79
CA SER A 84 -6.35 -28.08 8.17
C SER A 84 -6.23 -26.59 8.54
N GLU A 85 -6.46 -26.30 9.83
CA GLU A 85 -6.37 -24.93 10.36
C GLU A 85 -4.94 -24.37 10.33
N GLU A 86 -3.92 -25.19 10.55
CA GLU A 86 -2.52 -24.75 10.52
C GLU A 86 -2.09 -24.25 9.13
N ILE A 87 -2.49 -24.97 8.07
CA ILE A 87 -2.18 -24.56 6.69
C ILE A 87 -2.96 -23.28 6.35
N ASN A 88 -4.17 -23.12 6.90
CA ASN A 88 -4.95 -21.90 6.75
C ASN A 88 -4.28 -20.68 7.41
N ILE A 89 -3.72 -20.86 8.62
CA ILE A 89 -2.92 -19.82 9.30
C ILE A 89 -1.70 -19.48 8.46
N PHE A 90 -0.97 -20.47 7.94
CA PHE A 90 0.17 -20.24 7.06
C PHE A 90 -0.21 -19.47 5.78
N ALA A 91 -1.31 -19.84 5.13
CA ALA A 91 -1.80 -19.13 3.95
C ALA A 91 -2.19 -17.68 4.27
N SER A 92 -2.80 -17.42 5.44
CA SER A 92 -3.13 -16.06 5.89
C SER A 92 -1.88 -15.20 6.17
N LEU A 93 -0.79 -15.81 6.64
CA LEU A 93 0.51 -15.15 6.79
C LEU A 93 1.10 -14.74 5.44
N LEU A 94 0.96 -15.60 4.42
CA LEU A 94 1.38 -15.28 3.06
C LEU A 94 0.54 -14.15 2.45
N ILE A 95 -0.78 -14.17 2.62
CA ILE A 95 -1.67 -13.09 2.17
C ILE A 95 -1.30 -11.77 2.85
N SER A 96 -1.15 -11.77 4.18
CA SER A 96 -0.82 -10.55 4.93
C SER A 96 0.56 -10.01 4.55
N SER A 97 1.58 -10.84 4.36
CA SER A 97 2.89 -10.39 3.87
C SER A 97 2.84 -9.80 2.47
N ALA A 98 2.03 -10.36 1.55
CA ALA A 98 1.81 -9.78 0.22
C ALA A 98 1.17 -8.39 0.29
N LEU A 99 0.14 -8.22 1.13
CA LEU A 99 -0.55 -6.94 1.33
C LEU A 99 0.36 -5.90 1.99
N LEU A 100 1.18 -6.30 2.96
CA LEU A 100 2.16 -5.42 3.61
C LEU A 100 3.24 -4.95 2.65
N LEU A 101 3.67 -5.83 1.73
CA LEU A 101 4.58 -5.46 0.65
C LEU A 101 3.95 -4.42 -0.28
N LYS A 102 2.65 -4.55 -0.61
CA LYS A 102 1.90 -3.53 -1.38
C LYS A 102 1.83 -2.17 -0.65
N MET A 103 1.70 -2.16 0.68
CA MET A 103 1.67 -0.92 1.48
C MET A 103 3.05 -0.29 1.75
N GLY A 104 4.13 -1.06 1.58
CA GLY A 104 5.49 -0.62 1.95
C GLY A 104 5.73 -0.64 3.46
N ALA A 105 5.07 -1.53 4.21
CA ALA A 105 5.38 -1.72 5.63
C ALA A 105 6.72 -2.45 5.80
N ALA A 106 7.47 -2.16 6.86
CA ALA A 106 8.70 -2.88 7.16
C ALA A 106 8.39 -4.35 7.54
N PRO A 107 9.22 -5.33 7.15
CA PRO A 107 10.56 -5.23 6.52
C PRO A 107 10.55 -4.99 4.99
N PHE A 108 9.38 -4.92 4.35
CA PHE A 108 9.23 -4.78 2.90
C PHE A 108 9.25 -3.33 2.40
N HIS A 109 9.83 -2.40 3.17
CA HIS A 109 9.70 -0.95 2.94
C HIS A 109 10.76 -0.36 2.01
N TRP A 110 11.81 -1.10 1.64
CA TRP A 110 12.96 -0.53 0.90
C TRP A 110 12.61 0.15 -0.42
N TRP A 111 11.63 -0.37 -1.15
CA TRP A 111 11.20 0.22 -2.41
C TRP A 111 10.55 1.60 -2.22
N PHE A 112 9.94 1.83 -1.06
CA PHE A 112 8.99 2.92 -0.86
C PHE A 112 9.67 4.30 -0.81
N PRO A 113 10.73 4.56 0.00
CA PRO A 113 11.43 5.84 -0.01
C PRO A 113 12.07 6.20 -1.35
N GLU A 114 12.62 5.21 -2.07
CA GLU A 114 13.25 5.44 -3.37
C GLU A 114 12.22 5.87 -4.41
N VAL A 115 11.11 5.15 -4.51
CA VAL A 115 10.04 5.43 -5.47
C VAL A 115 9.43 6.81 -5.23
N ILE A 116 9.15 7.16 -3.97
CA ILE A 116 8.55 8.46 -3.62
C ILE A 116 9.45 9.64 -3.94
N SER A 117 10.78 9.47 -3.83
CA SER A 117 11.72 10.55 -4.15
C SER A 117 11.62 11.00 -5.61
N GLY A 118 11.30 10.08 -6.53
CA GLY A 118 11.18 10.34 -7.96
C GLY A 118 9.85 10.95 -8.41
N PHE A 119 8.81 10.92 -7.57
CA PHE A 119 7.46 11.37 -7.93
C PHE A 119 7.17 12.84 -7.62
N LYS A 120 6.13 13.38 -8.27
CA LYS A 120 5.60 14.70 -7.93
C LYS A 120 4.72 14.63 -6.68
N TRP A 121 4.57 15.75 -6.01
CA TRP A 121 3.72 15.93 -4.83
C TRP A 121 2.29 15.39 -4.98
N GLU A 122 1.61 15.64 -6.11
CA GLU A 122 0.27 15.09 -6.40
C GLU A 122 0.24 13.56 -6.38
N ILE A 123 1.22 12.90 -7.01
CA ILE A 123 1.31 11.44 -7.08
C ILE A 123 1.71 10.87 -5.71
N ILE A 124 2.62 11.56 -5.00
CA ILE A 124 3.01 11.19 -3.64
C ILE A 124 1.76 11.15 -2.75
N PHE A 125 0.88 12.14 -2.81
CA PHE A 125 -0.37 12.13 -2.05
C PHE A 125 -1.21 10.87 -2.34
N ILE A 126 -1.42 10.54 -3.62
CA ILE A 126 -2.21 9.37 -4.05
C ILE A 126 -1.58 8.06 -3.54
N VAL A 127 -0.26 7.91 -3.65
CA VAL A 127 0.47 6.71 -3.18
C VAL A 127 0.45 6.60 -1.65
N MET A 128 0.53 7.72 -0.94
CA MET A 128 0.54 7.74 0.53
C MET A 128 -0.83 7.49 1.16
N THR A 129 -1.91 7.82 0.44
CA THR A 129 -3.29 7.78 0.96
C THR A 129 -4.12 6.73 0.22
N TRP A 130 -4.53 7.02 -1.02
CA TRP A 130 -5.45 6.19 -1.80
C TRP A 130 -4.97 4.76 -1.98
N GLN A 131 -3.68 4.57 -2.31
CA GLN A 131 -3.12 3.23 -2.52
C GLN A 131 -3.04 2.37 -1.25
N LYS A 132 -3.17 2.97 -0.05
CA LYS A 132 -3.19 2.23 1.22
C LYS A 132 -4.59 1.71 1.59
N ILE A 133 -5.67 2.24 1.00
CA ILE A 133 -7.06 1.92 1.40
C ILE A 133 -7.39 0.45 1.13
N ALA A 134 -7.26 0.01 -0.13
CA ALA A 134 -7.65 -1.35 -0.51
C ALA A 134 -6.80 -2.42 0.19
N PRO A 135 -5.44 -2.33 0.23
CA PRO A 135 -4.64 -3.29 0.98
C PRO A 135 -5.00 -3.32 2.47
N MET A 136 -5.35 -2.18 3.09
CA MET A 136 -5.63 -2.14 4.53
C MET A 136 -6.93 -2.87 4.84
N ILE A 137 -7.98 -2.60 4.07
CA ILE A 137 -9.26 -3.29 4.26
C ILE A 137 -9.08 -4.80 4.02
N LEU A 138 -8.36 -5.20 2.98
CA LEU A 138 -8.06 -6.61 2.74
C LEU A 138 -7.24 -7.24 3.87
N LEU A 139 -6.34 -6.48 4.50
CA LEU A 139 -5.59 -6.93 5.67
C LEU A 139 -6.53 -7.33 6.80
N SER A 140 -7.59 -6.54 7.08
CA SER A 140 -8.56 -6.87 8.14
C SER A 140 -9.26 -8.22 7.95
N PHE A 141 -9.47 -8.66 6.71
CA PHE A 141 -10.07 -9.97 6.44
C PHE A 141 -9.09 -11.14 6.66
N SER A 142 -7.78 -10.87 6.67
CA SER A 142 -6.71 -11.88 6.79
C SER A 142 -6.06 -11.97 8.19
N MET A 143 -6.63 -11.32 9.20
CA MET A 143 -6.06 -11.19 10.56
C MET A 143 -6.17 -12.48 11.40
N LYS A 144 -5.55 -13.60 10.99
CA LYS A 144 -5.53 -14.85 11.78
C LYS A 144 -4.28 -15.00 12.67
N ALA A 145 -3.25 -14.18 12.47
CA ALA A 145 -1.98 -14.27 13.20
C ALA A 145 -1.57 -12.91 13.83
N PRO A 146 -2.11 -12.56 15.01
CA PRO A 146 -1.85 -11.26 15.64
C PRO A 146 -0.39 -11.08 16.07
N ILE A 147 0.30 -12.16 16.46
CA ILE A 147 1.74 -12.13 16.79
C ILE A 147 2.56 -11.60 15.61
N PHE A 148 2.30 -12.08 14.38
CA PHE A 148 3.04 -11.66 13.20
C PHE A 148 2.89 -10.15 12.95
N LEU A 149 1.66 -9.65 13.05
CA LEU A 149 1.37 -8.23 12.86
C LEU A 149 1.98 -7.37 13.96
N SER A 150 2.00 -7.83 15.21
CA SER A 150 2.69 -7.12 16.30
C SER A 150 4.19 -6.96 16.03
N ILE A 151 4.85 -7.98 15.50
CA ILE A 151 6.27 -7.92 15.10
C ILE A 151 6.45 -6.87 14.00
N ILE A 152 5.57 -6.86 13.00
CA ILE A 152 5.60 -5.86 11.91
C ILE A 152 5.40 -4.44 12.44
N ILE A 153 4.50 -4.22 13.40
CA ILE A 153 4.28 -2.91 14.03
C ILE A 153 5.55 -2.42 14.71
N ILE A 154 6.22 -3.28 15.49
CA ILE A 154 7.46 -2.93 16.19
C ILE A 154 8.58 -2.64 15.18
N LEU A 155 8.77 -3.49 14.18
CA LEU A 155 9.80 -3.29 13.17
C LEU A 155 9.57 -2.03 12.34
N SER A 156 8.33 -1.77 11.91
CA SER A 156 8.02 -0.60 11.09
C SER A 156 8.13 0.72 11.86
N SER A 157 7.74 0.76 13.14
CA SER A 157 7.96 1.94 13.99
C SER A 157 9.44 2.18 14.28
N MET A 158 10.22 1.14 14.60
CA MET A 158 11.66 1.27 14.84
C MET A 158 12.43 1.71 13.60
N ILE A 159 12.20 1.03 12.46
CA ILE A 159 12.95 1.28 11.24
C ILE A 159 12.62 2.67 10.67
N SER A 160 11.35 3.08 10.70
CA SER A 160 10.97 4.41 10.24
C SER A 160 11.55 5.53 11.10
N GLY A 161 11.60 5.33 12.43
CA GLY A 161 12.23 6.29 13.35
C GLY A 161 13.72 6.45 13.09
N LEU A 162 14.47 5.34 13.04
CA LEU A 162 15.92 5.35 12.85
C LEU A 162 16.33 5.85 11.46
N GLN A 163 15.71 5.31 10.40
CA GLN A 163 16.08 5.66 9.02
C GLN A 163 15.56 7.04 8.60
N GLY A 164 14.51 7.55 9.24
CA GLY A 164 13.95 8.87 8.99
C GLY A 164 14.88 10.01 9.42
N ILE A 165 15.61 9.85 10.53
CA ILE A 165 16.52 10.88 11.07
C ILE A 165 17.67 11.18 10.10
N ASN A 166 18.14 10.17 9.36
CA ASN A 166 19.29 10.30 8.46
C ASN A 166 18.92 10.82 7.04
N GLN A 167 17.69 11.29 6.82
CA GLN A 167 17.27 11.78 5.50
C GLN A 167 17.27 13.30 5.42
N MET A 168 17.89 13.83 4.36
CA MET A 168 17.83 15.27 4.02
C MET A 168 16.68 15.61 3.07
N CYS A 169 16.23 14.65 2.25
CA CYS A 169 15.18 14.90 1.26
C CYS A 169 13.78 14.86 1.91
N LEU A 170 13.03 15.96 1.84
CA LEU A 170 11.65 16.06 2.36
C LEU A 170 10.74 14.91 1.90
N ARG A 171 10.85 14.48 0.64
CA ARG A 171 10.08 13.35 0.10
C ARG A 171 10.40 12.03 0.79
N LYS A 172 11.67 11.78 1.13
CA LYS A 172 12.09 10.58 1.85
C LYS A 172 11.69 10.64 3.32
N ILE A 173 11.77 11.82 3.95
CA ILE A 173 11.26 12.03 5.32
C ILE A 173 9.77 11.70 5.37
N LEU A 174 8.97 12.20 4.41
CA LEU A 174 7.56 11.85 4.30
C LEU A 174 7.31 10.36 4.02
N ALA A 175 8.21 9.70 3.29
CA ALA A 175 8.13 8.25 3.10
C ALA A 175 8.26 7.50 4.42
N TYR A 176 9.29 7.82 5.21
CA TYR A 176 9.49 7.19 6.52
C TYR A 176 8.38 7.54 7.51
N SER A 177 7.89 8.78 7.55
CA SER A 177 6.74 9.11 8.40
C SER A 177 5.51 8.28 8.04
N SER A 178 5.26 8.04 6.75
CA SER A 178 4.15 7.21 6.31
C SER A 178 4.32 5.73 6.69
N ILE A 179 5.55 5.21 6.73
CA ILE A 179 5.86 3.85 7.19
C ILE A 179 5.55 3.77 8.68
N ASN A 180 5.90 4.80 9.45
CA ASN A 180 5.55 4.89 10.86
C ASN A 180 4.03 4.92 11.06
N HIS A 181 3.31 5.77 10.31
CA HIS A 181 1.85 5.80 10.42
C HIS A 181 1.18 4.48 10.01
N VAL A 182 1.77 3.71 9.08
CA VAL A 182 1.28 2.35 8.76
C VAL A 182 1.38 1.42 9.96
N SER A 183 2.44 1.50 10.76
CA SER A 183 2.56 0.72 12.00
C SER A 183 1.38 0.97 12.96
N TRP A 184 1.06 2.25 13.20
CA TRP A 184 -0.03 2.66 14.07
C TRP A 184 -1.41 2.36 13.48
N MET A 185 -1.56 2.45 12.15
CA MET A 185 -2.78 2.02 11.47
C MET A 185 -3.02 0.52 11.65
N ILE A 186 -1.99 -0.32 11.50
CA ILE A 186 -2.12 -1.77 11.73
C ILE A 186 -2.46 -2.03 13.20
N SER A 187 -1.82 -1.33 14.14
CA SER A 187 -2.15 -1.41 15.56
C SER A 187 -3.61 -1.04 15.86
N ALA A 188 -4.09 0.07 15.29
CA ALA A 188 -5.49 0.49 15.43
C ALA A 188 -6.46 -0.53 14.83
N MET A 189 -6.08 -1.17 13.72
CA MET A 189 -6.89 -2.18 13.03
C MET A 189 -7.00 -3.49 13.82
N LEU A 190 -5.95 -3.87 14.57
CA LEU A 190 -6.01 -5.02 15.49
C LEU A 190 -7.02 -4.80 16.62
N ASN A 191 -7.26 -3.55 17.03
CA ASN A 191 -8.24 -3.24 18.06
C ASN A 191 -9.66 -3.11 17.48
N SER A 192 -9.86 -2.24 16.50
CA SER A 192 -11.15 -2.11 15.81
C SER A 192 -11.03 -1.43 14.44
N ALA A 193 -11.90 -1.80 13.51
CA ALA A 193 -11.98 -1.15 12.20
C ALA A 193 -12.36 0.34 12.32
N SER A 194 -13.19 0.70 13.29
CA SER A 194 -13.60 2.10 13.52
C SER A 194 -12.44 2.97 13.98
N THR A 195 -11.61 2.50 14.92
CA THR A 195 -10.40 3.23 15.35
C THR A 195 -9.42 3.43 14.20
N TRP A 196 -9.27 2.42 13.34
CA TRP A 196 -8.46 2.55 12.13
C TRP A 196 -9.00 3.62 11.18
N LEU A 197 -10.31 3.64 10.91
CA LEU A 197 -10.94 4.64 10.03
C LEU A 197 -10.70 6.07 10.54
N TYR A 198 -10.93 6.33 11.83
CA TYR A 198 -10.67 7.65 12.41
C TYR A 198 -9.20 8.07 12.25
N TYR A 199 -8.28 7.16 12.54
CA TYR A 199 -6.85 7.42 12.37
C TYR A 199 -6.49 7.72 10.91
N PHE A 200 -7.04 6.93 9.97
CA PHE A 200 -6.76 7.10 8.54
C PHE A 200 -7.26 8.45 8.00
N ILE A 201 -8.44 8.92 8.45
CA ILE A 201 -8.97 10.23 8.07
C ILE A 201 -8.04 11.36 8.55
N ILE A 202 -7.60 11.30 9.81
CA ILE A 202 -6.65 12.29 10.37
C ILE A 202 -5.34 12.28 9.59
N TYR A 203 -4.82 11.09 9.29
CA TYR A 203 -3.60 10.92 8.49
C TYR A 203 -3.75 11.50 7.07
N CYS A 204 -4.91 11.33 6.42
CA CYS A 204 -5.17 11.92 5.10
C CYS A 204 -5.18 13.45 5.15
N ILE A 205 -5.84 14.04 6.15
CA ILE A 205 -5.91 15.51 6.34
C ILE A 205 -4.52 16.09 6.57
N MET A 206 -3.71 15.46 7.44
CA MET A 206 -2.35 15.92 7.73
C MET A 206 -1.47 15.90 6.48
N ASN A 207 -1.50 14.80 5.71
CA ASN A 207 -0.71 14.71 4.48
C ASN A 207 -1.18 15.71 3.42
N PHE A 208 -2.49 15.95 3.31
CA PHE A 208 -3.01 16.95 2.38
C PHE A 208 -2.45 18.34 2.68
N ASN A 209 -2.46 18.76 3.95
CA ASN A 209 -1.92 20.05 4.38
C ASN A 209 -0.42 20.17 4.10
N ILE A 210 0.36 19.15 4.45
CA ILE A 210 1.82 19.16 4.24
C ILE A 210 2.16 19.24 2.74
N ILE A 211 1.46 18.45 1.93
CA ILE A 211 1.72 18.40 0.48
C ILE A 211 1.30 19.71 -0.19
N LEU A 212 0.21 20.36 0.24
CA LEU A 212 -0.17 21.69 -0.23
C LEU A 212 0.91 22.73 0.06
N ILE A 213 1.57 22.66 1.22
CA ILE A 213 2.66 23.58 1.57
C ILE A 213 3.87 23.33 0.67
N PHE A 214 4.24 22.07 0.41
CA PHE A 214 5.43 21.73 -0.38
C PHE A 214 5.25 21.78 -1.90
N ASN A 215 4.00 21.84 -2.38
CA ASN A 215 3.70 21.98 -3.81
C ASN A 215 3.60 23.45 -4.28
N LYS A 216 3.82 24.40 -3.37
CA LYS A 216 4.10 25.80 -3.72
C LYS A 216 5.53 25.93 -4.20
#